data_AF-A0A916D205-F1
#
_entry.id   AF-A0A916D205-F1
#
_cell.length_a   1.000
_cell.length_b   1.000
_cell.length_c   1.000
_cell.angle_alpha   90.00
_cell.angle_beta   90.00
_cell.angle_gamma   90.00
#
_symmetry.space_group_name_H-M   'P 1'
#
loop_
_entity.id
_entity.type
_entity.pdbx_description
1 polymer ?
#
loop_
_entity_poly.entity_id
_entity_poly.type
_entity_poly.pdbx_seq_one_letter_code
_entity_poly.pdbx_strand_id
1 'polypeptide(L)'
;MLRGGSILYALLIAVIVTILSLSVLYIAYYNRLYSEKFYINQELHRRAYSLLFNANNEIYNLPEKINEKYPINSNLKQNHWGAFELITATAACGTDTVTKTALCGIPMPATNNITHAAFVCNIKRYPVYLVGNTKLSGMFFFPEKGVDRGIAEAKNYTGQIPYIKGKLNKSDRDLPLLSTHFTEKTKKQYVQFYQSGDSVVSLDIYPYPDSLSNSFTHHTICYQSTQPVYIENTTLNGNIIIQSEKSITLAQTSKLTDVLLIAPQIKFEDEFTGNVHVLAKDSICTGKKVQLNYPSSLVIIENLKNEASISIGKENKISGMIIISGKTEPKQKQLISIEDETEISGRIYCPGFVQLKGKLFGSVYCTSFTLKTSFSTYENYLLDVEINPLVLSPHYLTAPLLENEKEMYKIVKWMP
;
A
#
# COMPACT_ATOMS: atom_id res chain seq x y z
N MET A 1 10.32 -8.19 90.51
CA MET A 1 11.62 -8.48 89.86
C MET A 1 11.36 -8.88 88.40
N LEU A 2 11.36 -7.92 87.47
CA LEU A 2 11.45 -8.24 86.04
C LEU A 2 12.90 -8.60 85.74
N ARG A 3 13.16 -9.84 85.33
CA ARG A 3 14.49 -10.33 84.96
C ARG A 3 14.88 -9.71 83.62
N GLY A 4 16.07 -9.14 83.50
CA GLY A 4 16.58 -8.42 82.31
C GLY A 4 16.52 -9.19 80.97
N GLY A 5 16.20 -10.49 80.97
CA GLY A 5 15.93 -11.27 79.75
C GLY A 5 14.63 -10.87 79.01
N SER A 6 13.63 -10.30 79.68
CA SER A 6 12.39 -9.86 79.02
C SER A 6 12.62 -8.68 78.05
N ILE A 7 13.64 -7.86 78.30
CA ILE A 7 14.02 -6.74 77.42
C ILE A 7 14.63 -7.27 76.11
N LEU A 8 15.45 -8.33 76.17
CA LEU A 8 16.04 -8.95 74.98
C LEU A 8 14.98 -9.57 74.07
N TYR A 9 13.97 -10.26 74.63
CA TYR A 9 12.85 -10.79 73.84
C TYR A 9 11.98 -9.68 73.25
N ALA A 10 11.68 -8.63 74.02
CA ALA A 10 10.93 -7.48 73.51
C ALA A 10 11.67 -6.77 72.37
N LEU A 11 13.00 -6.63 72.48
CA LEU A 11 13.85 -6.05 71.45
C LEU A 11 13.91 -6.93 70.20
N LEU A 12 14.05 -8.24 70.36
CA LEU A 12 14.02 -9.19 69.23
C LEU A 12 12.67 -9.16 68.49
N ILE A 13 11.55 -9.16 69.22
CA ILE A 13 10.21 -9.04 68.63
C ILE A 13 10.06 -7.68 67.92
N ALA A 14 10.52 -6.58 68.54
CA ALA A 14 10.46 -5.26 67.93
C ALA A 14 11.27 -5.19 66.62
N VAL A 15 12.45 -5.81 66.56
CA VAL A 15 13.25 -5.89 65.34
C VAL A 15 12.53 -6.69 64.25
N ILE A 16 11.94 -7.84 64.60
CA ILE A 16 11.17 -8.65 63.64
C ILE A 16 9.98 -7.87 63.10
N VAL A 17 9.20 -7.22 63.97
CA VAL A 17 8.05 -6.38 63.58
C VAL A 17 8.51 -5.23 62.69
N THR A 18 9.64 -4.60 63.01
CA THR A 18 10.22 -3.52 62.20
C THR A 18 10.59 -4.01 60.80
N ILE A 19 11.32 -5.12 60.69
CA ILE A 19 11.70 -5.71 59.39
C ILE A 19 10.46 -6.07 58.57
N LEU A 20 9.45 -6.70 59.19
CA LEU A 20 8.20 -7.04 58.52
C LEU A 20 7.47 -5.77 58.04
N SER A 21 7.35 -4.75 58.88
CA SER A 21 6.73 -3.48 58.50
C SER A 21 7.47 -2.78 57.35
N LEU A 22 8.81 -2.82 57.37
CA LEU A 22 9.65 -2.24 56.33
C LEU A 22 9.51 -3.01 55.01
N SER A 23 9.39 -4.34 55.08
CA SER A 23 9.18 -5.19 53.90
C SER A 23 7.83 -4.90 53.23
N VAL A 24 6.76 -4.74 54.02
CA VAL A 24 5.42 -4.38 53.51
C VAL A 24 5.45 -2.99 52.88
N LEU A 25 6.11 -2.03 53.53
CA LEU A 25 6.26 -0.67 53.00
C LEU A 25 7.04 -0.67 51.68
N TYR A 26 8.12 -1.45 51.61
CA TYR A 26 8.93 -1.59 50.40
C TYR A 26 8.13 -2.20 49.24
N ILE A 27 7.37 -3.27 49.49
CA ILE A 27 6.49 -3.89 48.50
C ILE A 27 5.42 -2.90 48.03
N ALA A 28 4.78 -2.17 48.94
CA ALA A 28 3.77 -1.16 48.60
C ALA A 28 4.37 -0.03 47.75
N TYR A 29 5.59 0.41 48.07
CA TYR A 29 6.32 1.41 47.29
C TYR A 29 6.64 0.91 45.88
N TYR A 30 7.17 -0.32 45.75
CA TYR A 30 7.48 -0.90 44.44
C TYR A 30 6.23 -1.13 43.60
N ASN A 31 5.15 -1.65 44.20
CA ASN A 31 3.87 -1.83 43.53
C ASN A 31 3.27 -0.50 43.04
N ARG A 32 3.45 0.59 43.80
CA ARG A 32 3.05 1.93 43.37
C ARG A 32 3.88 2.40 42.18
N LEU A 33 5.21 2.27 42.22
CA LEU A 33 6.07 2.63 41.08
C LEU A 33 5.74 1.80 39.83
N TYR A 34 5.51 0.50 40.01
CA TYR A 34 5.12 -0.39 38.92
C TYR A 34 3.77 0.00 38.33
N SER A 35 2.77 0.27 39.18
CA SER A 35 1.44 0.73 38.75
C SER A 35 1.51 2.06 38.00
N GLU A 36 2.33 3.01 38.45
CA GLU A 36 2.53 4.30 37.78
C GLU A 36 3.17 4.11 36.39
N LYS A 37 4.23 3.29 36.27
CA LYS A 37 4.87 2.97 34.99
C LYS A 37 3.92 2.24 34.03
N PHE A 38 3.18 1.26 34.55
CA PHE A 38 2.21 0.51 33.77
C PHE A 38 1.10 1.40 33.22
N TYR A 39 0.57 2.30 34.06
CA TYR A 39 -0.41 3.29 33.64
C TYR A 39 0.12 4.22 32.54
N ILE A 40 1.33 4.76 32.70
CA ILE A 40 1.97 5.62 31.68
C ILE A 40 2.13 4.86 30.37
N ASN A 41 2.62 3.62 30.41
CA ASN A 41 2.80 2.80 29.22
C ASN A 41 1.48 2.54 28.48
N GLN A 42 0.41 2.19 29.20
CA GLN A 42 -0.92 2.02 28.61
C GLN A 42 -1.43 3.31 27.97
N GLU A 43 -1.25 4.44 28.64
CA GLU A 43 -1.69 5.74 28.14
C GLU A 43 -0.91 6.17 26.89
N LEU A 44 0.40 5.90 26.83
CA LEU A 44 1.22 6.13 25.64
C LEU A 44 0.74 5.29 24.45
N HIS A 45 0.48 4.00 24.66
CA HIS A 45 -0.09 3.13 23.62
C HIS A 45 -1.46 3.62 23.16
N ARG A 46 -2.36 3.93 24.10
CA ARG A 46 -3.71 4.44 23.82
C ARG A 46 -3.64 5.69 22.94
N ARG A 47 -2.76 6.64 23.28
CA ARG A 47 -2.56 7.88 22.51
C ARG A 47 -1.98 7.63 21.13
N ALA A 48 -0.95 6.79 21.02
CA ALA A 48 -0.36 6.46 19.72
C ALA A 48 -1.40 5.81 18.78
N TYR A 49 -2.21 4.88 19.28
CA TYR A 49 -3.31 4.30 18.51
C TYR A 49 -4.37 5.33 18.14
N SER A 50 -4.84 6.14 19.10
CA SER A 50 -5.89 7.13 18.84
C SER A 50 -5.48 8.19 17.82
N LEU A 51 -4.21 8.61 17.84
CA LEU A 51 -3.67 9.54 16.84
C LEU A 51 -3.70 8.94 15.44
N LEU A 52 -3.30 7.67 15.31
CA LEU A 52 -3.23 7.01 14.02
C LEU A 52 -4.64 6.80 13.44
N PHE A 53 -5.61 6.37 14.26
CA PHE A 53 -7.01 6.24 13.83
C PHE A 53 -7.66 7.57 13.43
N ASN A 54 -7.21 8.68 14.01
CA ASN A 54 -7.75 10.02 13.73
C ASN A 54 -6.85 10.86 12.79
N ALA A 55 -5.90 10.22 12.09
CA ALA A 55 -4.86 10.90 11.31
C ALA A 55 -5.39 11.81 10.18
N ASN A 56 -6.67 11.69 9.79
CA ASN A 56 -7.29 12.53 8.77
C ASN A 56 -7.78 13.89 9.27
N ASN A 57 -7.96 14.05 10.57
CA ASN A 57 -8.35 15.33 11.12
C ASN A 57 -7.08 16.15 11.28
N GLU A 58 -6.95 17.24 10.53
CA GLU A 58 -5.83 18.21 10.58
C GLU A 58 -5.63 18.86 11.97
N ILE A 59 -6.39 18.44 12.99
CA ILE A 59 -6.46 19.00 14.34
C ILE A 59 -5.81 18.04 15.35
N TYR A 60 -4.52 17.70 15.22
CA TYR A 60 -3.83 16.92 16.27
C TYR A 60 -2.42 17.38 16.60
N ASN A 61 -2.13 18.67 16.39
CA ASN A 61 -1.05 19.38 17.08
C ASN A 61 -1.54 20.06 18.37
N LEU A 62 -2.45 19.42 19.11
CA LEU A 62 -2.85 19.91 20.42
C LEU A 62 -2.13 19.09 21.49
N PRO A 63 -1.21 19.69 22.26
CA PRO A 63 -0.76 19.09 23.50
C PRO A 63 -1.94 19.08 24.47
N GLU A 64 -2.76 18.04 24.42
CA GLU A 64 -3.81 17.86 25.41
C GLU A 64 -3.15 17.36 26.70
N LYS A 65 -2.89 18.33 27.60
CA LYS A 65 -2.50 18.09 29.00
C LYS A 65 -3.68 17.45 29.73
N ILE A 66 -3.88 16.16 29.53
CA ILE A 66 -4.93 15.39 30.23
C ILE A 66 -4.53 15.15 31.71
N ASN A 67 -3.27 15.36 32.08
CA ASN A 67 -2.82 15.19 33.46
C ASN A 67 -1.66 16.13 33.79
N GLU A 68 -1.86 17.04 34.76
CA GLU A 68 -0.82 17.98 35.21
C GLU A 68 0.43 17.28 35.76
N LYS A 69 0.29 16.01 36.19
CA LYS A 69 1.38 15.21 36.76
C LYS A 69 2.35 14.62 35.72
N TYR A 70 1.90 14.35 34.49
CA TYR A 70 2.71 13.73 33.44
C TYR A 70 2.33 14.30 32.06
N PRO A 71 3.05 15.32 31.55
CA PRO A 71 2.78 15.86 30.23
C PRO A 71 3.17 14.85 29.15
N ILE A 72 2.18 14.35 28.41
CA ILE A 72 2.42 13.46 27.26
C ILE A 72 2.42 14.29 26.00
N ASN A 73 3.55 14.28 25.31
CA ASN A 73 3.70 14.88 23.99
C ASN A 73 3.36 13.85 22.92
N SER A 74 2.65 14.29 21.89
CA SER A 74 2.19 13.45 20.80
C SER A 74 2.52 14.09 19.47
N ASN A 75 3.04 13.30 18.53
CA ASN A 75 3.39 13.74 17.18
C ASN A 75 2.88 12.73 16.16
N LEU A 76 2.43 13.25 15.01
CA LEU A 76 2.00 12.47 13.87
C LEU A 76 2.87 12.85 12.65
N LYS A 77 3.58 11.88 12.10
CA LYS A 77 4.35 12.02 10.86
C LYS A 77 3.62 11.27 9.75
N GLN A 78 3.31 11.96 8.66
CA GLN A 78 2.74 11.36 7.45
C GLN A 78 3.79 11.36 6.34
N ASN A 79 4.07 10.16 5.82
CA ASN A 79 5.00 9.88 4.75
C ASN A 79 4.29 9.05 3.66
N HIS A 80 5.02 8.61 2.63
CA HIS A 80 4.52 7.68 1.62
C HIS A 80 5.40 6.44 1.54
N TRP A 81 4.79 5.33 1.13
CA TRP A 81 5.48 4.09 0.83
C TRP A 81 4.82 3.43 -0.38
N GLY A 82 5.45 3.62 -1.55
CA GLY A 82 4.85 3.23 -2.82
C GLY A 82 3.62 4.07 -3.12
N ALA A 83 2.49 3.39 -3.35
CA ALA A 83 1.21 4.08 -3.54
C ALA A 83 0.52 4.51 -2.24
N PHE A 84 0.88 3.93 -1.08
CA PHE A 84 0.12 4.08 0.17
C PHE A 84 0.68 5.18 1.08
N GLU A 85 -0.18 5.69 1.96
CA GLU A 85 0.25 6.58 3.05
C GLU A 85 0.92 5.75 4.15
N LEU A 86 2.09 6.20 4.59
CA LEU A 86 2.77 5.65 5.75
C LEU A 86 2.61 6.63 6.91
N ILE A 87 1.82 6.26 7.92
CA ILE A 87 1.52 7.13 9.05
C ILE A 87 2.21 6.59 10.29
N THR A 88 3.02 7.45 10.93
CA THR A 88 3.74 7.15 12.17
C THR A 88 3.23 8.06 13.27
N ALA A 89 2.67 7.47 14.33
CA ALA A 89 2.24 8.16 15.53
C ALA A 89 3.22 7.88 16.68
N THR A 90 3.71 8.94 17.31
CA THR A 90 4.62 8.86 18.45
C THR A 90 4.00 9.54 19.66
N ALA A 91 3.96 8.84 20.79
CA ALA A 91 3.60 9.38 22.10
C ALA A 91 4.80 9.27 23.03
N ALA A 92 5.10 10.35 23.77
CA ALA A 92 6.27 10.44 24.63
C ALA A 92 5.93 11.08 25.99
N CYS A 93 6.45 10.49 27.07
CA CYS A 93 6.36 11.01 28.42
C CYS A 93 7.72 10.89 29.10
N GLY A 94 8.45 12.01 29.27
CA GLY A 94 9.81 11.97 29.78
C GLY A 94 10.73 11.16 28.84
N THR A 95 11.31 10.06 29.35
CA THR A 95 12.14 9.13 28.56
C THR A 95 11.36 8.02 27.88
N ASP A 96 10.11 7.77 28.30
CA ASP A 96 9.30 6.68 27.77
C ASP A 96 8.65 7.12 26.46
N THR A 97 8.87 6.35 25.40
CA THR A 97 8.34 6.63 24.06
C THR A 97 7.67 5.40 23.47
N VAL A 98 6.54 5.61 22.80
CA VAL A 98 5.83 4.58 22.05
C VAL A 98 5.60 5.11 20.65
N THR A 99 6.08 4.36 19.65
CA THR A 99 5.88 4.66 18.24
C THR A 99 5.06 3.54 17.60
N LYS A 100 4.08 3.93 16.77
CA LYS A 100 3.27 3.02 15.97
C LYS A 100 3.25 3.50 14.52
N THR A 101 3.56 2.60 13.60
CA THR A 101 3.56 2.88 12.17
C THR A 101 2.59 1.95 11.45
N ALA A 102 1.83 2.48 10.50
CA ALA A 102 0.92 1.70 9.69
C ALA A 102 0.85 2.23 8.25
N LEU A 103 0.66 1.31 7.31
CA LEU A 103 0.18 1.66 5.97
C LEU A 103 -1.31 1.94 6.05
N CYS A 104 -1.71 3.04 5.44
CA CYS A 104 -3.05 3.57 5.48
C CYS A 104 -3.60 3.76 4.06
N GLY A 105 -4.91 3.59 3.94
CA GLY A 105 -5.64 3.70 2.69
C GLY A 105 -7.10 4.04 2.94
N ILE A 106 -7.88 4.13 1.88
CA ILE A 106 -9.31 4.41 1.88
C ILE A 106 -10.09 3.19 1.37
N PRO A 107 -11.37 3.04 1.71
CA PRO A 107 -12.28 2.11 1.05
C PRO A 107 -12.30 2.26 -0.48
N MET A 108 -12.68 1.20 -1.19
CA MET A 108 -12.98 1.31 -2.63
C MET A 108 -14.09 2.35 -2.88
N PRO A 109 -13.92 3.25 -3.86
CA PRO A 109 -14.97 4.19 -4.22
C PRO A 109 -16.28 3.49 -4.58
N ALA A 110 -17.38 3.95 -3.98
CA ALA A 110 -18.71 3.43 -4.22
C ALA A 110 -19.74 4.55 -4.27
N THR A 111 -20.78 4.36 -5.09
CA THR A 111 -21.92 5.29 -5.15
C THR A 111 -23.20 4.51 -4.93
N ASN A 112 -24.02 4.94 -3.97
CA ASN A 112 -25.22 4.21 -3.53
C ASN A 112 -24.92 2.74 -3.20
N ASN A 113 -23.83 2.48 -2.47
CA ASN A 113 -23.35 1.16 -2.05
C ASN A 113 -22.96 0.20 -3.20
N ILE A 114 -22.74 0.71 -4.42
CA ILE A 114 -22.22 -0.07 -5.54
C ILE A 114 -20.81 0.40 -5.87
N THR A 115 -19.84 -0.50 -5.73
CA THR A 115 -18.43 -0.23 -6.00
C THR A 115 -18.20 0.10 -7.48
N HIS A 116 -17.36 1.10 -7.72
CA HIS A 116 -16.93 1.46 -9.07
C HIS A 116 -16.09 0.31 -9.67
N ALA A 117 -16.44 -0.13 -10.87
CA ALA A 117 -15.83 -1.28 -11.55
C ALA A 117 -14.95 -0.84 -12.72
N ALA A 118 -15.44 0.06 -13.58
CA ALA A 118 -14.60 0.65 -14.61
C ALA A 118 -15.03 2.07 -15.00
N PHE A 119 -14.06 2.88 -15.40
CA PHE A 119 -14.26 4.15 -16.07
C PHE A 119 -13.46 4.15 -17.38
N VAL A 120 -14.15 4.41 -18.49
CA VAL A 120 -13.57 4.51 -19.83
C VAL A 120 -13.92 5.86 -20.44
N CYS A 121 -12.93 6.66 -20.83
CA CYS A 121 -13.15 8.00 -21.36
C CYS A 121 -14.05 8.03 -22.61
N ASN A 122 -14.97 9.01 -22.68
CA ASN A 122 -15.87 9.20 -23.81
C ASN A 122 -15.25 10.05 -24.94
N ILE A 123 -14.12 9.61 -25.51
CA ILE A 123 -13.39 10.36 -26.56
C ILE A 123 -13.94 10.07 -27.96
N LYS A 124 -14.00 8.79 -28.36
CA LYS A 124 -14.33 8.38 -29.74
C LYS A 124 -15.79 7.97 -29.93
N ARG A 125 -16.61 8.02 -28.87
CA ARG A 125 -18.05 7.64 -28.87
C ARG A 125 -18.32 6.24 -29.44
N TYR A 126 -17.36 5.32 -29.38
CA TYR A 126 -17.58 3.90 -29.68
C TYR A 126 -18.07 3.18 -28.42
N PRO A 127 -18.96 2.17 -28.54
CA PRO A 127 -19.32 1.35 -27.39
C PRO A 127 -18.13 0.51 -26.93
N VAL A 128 -18.24 -0.04 -25.73
CA VAL A 128 -17.37 -1.14 -25.28
C VAL A 128 -17.93 -2.44 -25.82
N TYR A 129 -17.17 -3.12 -26.66
CA TYR A 129 -17.55 -4.37 -27.29
C TYR A 129 -17.20 -5.56 -26.41
N LEU A 130 -18.20 -6.38 -26.09
CA LEU A 130 -18.02 -7.62 -25.34
C LEU A 130 -17.87 -8.79 -26.31
N VAL A 131 -16.86 -9.63 -26.07
CA VAL A 131 -16.56 -10.82 -26.85
C VAL A 131 -16.30 -12.02 -25.93
N GLY A 132 -16.68 -13.22 -26.37
CA GLY A 132 -16.46 -14.44 -25.59
C GLY A 132 -17.30 -14.46 -24.31
N ASN A 133 -16.75 -15.03 -23.25
CA ASN A 133 -17.38 -15.18 -21.93
C ASN A 133 -17.08 -13.98 -21.01
N THR A 134 -17.24 -12.76 -21.53
CA THR A 134 -17.00 -11.53 -20.75
C THR A 134 -18.13 -11.29 -19.74
N LYS A 135 -17.75 -11.04 -18.48
CA LYS A 135 -18.65 -10.85 -17.34
C LYS A 135 -18.34 -9.54 -16.64
N LEU A 136 -19.35 -8.67 -16.52
CA LEU A 136 -19.21 -7.34 -15.93
C LEU A 136 -20.18 -7.19 -14.75
N SER A 137 -19.66 -6.88 -13.56
CA SER A 137 -20.43 -6.64 -12.34
C SER A 137 -19.97 -5.35 -11.65
N GLY A 138 -20.90 -4.61 -11.02
CA GLY A 138 -20.61 -3.34 -10.33
C GLY A 138 -21.05 -2.10 -11.10
N MET A 139 -20.44 -0.95 -10.82
CA MET A 139 -20.77 0.33 -11.46
C MET A 139 -19.78 0.68 -12.57
N PHE A 140 -20.28 0.82 -13.79
CA PHE A 140 -19.48 1.14 -14.98
C PHE A 140 -19.79 2.54 -15.49
N PHE A 141 -18.75 3.27 -15.90
CA PHE A 141 -18.83 4.54 -16.58
C PHE A 141 -18.23 4.35 -17.97
N PHE A 142 -19.08 4.18 -18.98
CA PHE A 142 -18.66 3.92 -20.36
C PHE A 142 -19.07 5.07 -21.30
N PRO A 143 -18.47 5.13 -22.50
CA PRO A 143 -18.85 6.11 -23.52
C PRO A 143 -20.35 6.09 -23.82
N GLU A 144 -20.85 7.15 -24.45
CA GLU A 144 -22.28 7.38 -24.66
C GLU A 144 -23.04 6.22 -25.32
N LYS A 145 -22.38 5.43 -26.19
CA LYS A 145 -22.98 4.25 -26.83
C LYS A 145 -23.08 3.02 -25.91
N GLY A 146 -22.57 3.09 -24.70
CA GLY A 146 -22.64 2.03 -23.71
C GLY A 146 -21.86 0.78 -24.13
N VAL A 147 -22.57 -0.34 -24.21
CA VAL A 147 -22.00 -1.69 -24.44
C VAL A 147 -22.67 -2.31 -25.65
N ASP A 148 -21.87 -2.96 -26.50
CA ASP A 148 -22.37 -3.74 -27.64
C ASP A 148 -21.64 -5.08 -27.76
N ARG A 149 -22.12 -5.97 -28.62
CA ARG A 149 -21.48 -7.25 -28.91
C ARG A 149 -20.42 -7.07 -29.99
N GLY A 150 -19.23 -7.57 -29.73
CA GLY A 150 -18.15 -7.62 -30.71
C GLY A 150 -17.94 -9.04 -31.26
N ILE A 151 -17.14 -9.11 -32.32
CA ILE A 151 -16.59 -10.35 -32.84
C ILE A 151 -15.07 -10.16 -32.91
N ALA A 152 -14.32 -11.02 -32.23
CA ALA A 152 -12.86 -11.05 -32.29
C ALA A 152 -12.39 -12.50 -32.18
N GLU A 153 -11.31 -12.85 -32.88
CA GLU A 153 -10.76 -14.22 -32.90
C GLU A 153 -11.79 -15.31 -33.22
N ALA A 154 -12.72 -15.03 -34.15
CA ALA A 154 -13.85 -15.90 -34.50
C ALA A 154 -14.77 -16.30 -33.32
N LYS A 155 -14.67 -15.59 -32.19
CA LYS A 155 -15.57 -15.73 -31.03
C LYS A 155 -16.63 -14.63 -31.07
N ASN A 156 -17.87 -15.04 -30.82
CA ASN A 156 -18.98 -14.13 -30.54
C ASN A 156 -19.14 -13.96 -29.02
N TYR A 157 -19.91 -12.96 -28.61
CA TYR A 157 -20.33 -12.85 -27.21
C TYR A 157 -21.20 -14.05 -26.81
N THR A 158 -20.82 -14.72 -25.73
CA THR A 158 -21.53 -15.89 -25.16
C THR A 158 -21.93 -15.66 -23.69
N GLY A 159 -21.66 -14.47 -23.16
CA GLY A 159 -21.99 -14.11 -21.78
C GLY A 159 -23.49 -13.90 -21.53
N GLN A 160 -23.80 -13.56 -20.28
CA GLN A 160 -25.18 -13.42 -19.80
C GLN A 160 -25.81 -12.08 -20.18
N ILE A 161 -27.14 -12.08 -20.29
CA ILE A 161 -27.96 -10.87 -20.43
C ILE A 161 -28.73 -10.69 -19.10
N PRO A 162 -28.71 -9.51 -18.45
CA PRO A 162 -28.12 -8.24 -18.91
C PRO A 162 -26.59 -8.26 -18.98
N TYR A 163 -26.02 -7.54 -19.95
CA TYR A 163 -24.57 -7.48 -20.20
C TYR A 163 -23.76 -6.99 -18.99
N ILE A 164 -24.40 -6.22 -18.11
CA ILE A 164 -23.83 -5.71 -16.86
C ILE A 164 -24.75 -6.08 -15.71
N LYS A 165 -24.20 -6.74 -14.69
CA LYS A 165 -24.85 -6.94 -13.40
C LYS A 165 -24.51 -5.76 -12.48
N GLY A 166 -25.27 -4.68 -12.57
CA GLY A 166 -25.05 -3.48 -11.78
C GLY A 166 -25.60 -2.23 -12.45
N LYS A 167 -24.86 -1.12 -12.39
CA LYS A 167 -25.27 0.16 -12.99
C LYS A 167 -24.32 0.56 -14.10
N LEU A 168 -24.90 1.06 -15.20
CA LEU A 168 -24.17 1.65 -16.31
C LEU A 168 -24.49 3.15 -16.37
N ASN A 169 -23.45 3.97 -16.24
CA ASN A 169 -23.51 5.42 -16.35
C ASN A 169 -22.71 5.88 -17.57
N LYS A 170 -23.02 7.09 -18.04
CA LYS A 170 -22.23 7.77 -19.08
C LYS A 170 -20.93 8.30 -18.45
N SER A 171 -19.80 8.04 -19.10
CA SER A 171 -18.52 8.61 -18.72
C SER A 171 -18.29 10.00 -19.30
N ASP A 172 -17.46 10.76 -18.59
CA ASP A 172 -16.92 12.01 -19.07
C ASP A 172 -15.82 11.78 -20.12
N ARG A 173 -15.47 12.86 -20.82
CA ARG A 173 -14.42 12.83 -21.84
C ARG A 173 -13.05 12.61 -21.24
N ASP A 174 -12.80 13.20 -20.07
CA ASP A 174 -11.50 13.17 -19.41
C ASP A 174 -11.50 12.13 -18.29
N LEU A 175 -10.31 11.58 -18.01
CA LEU A 175 -10.13 10.63 -16.92
C LEU A 175 -10.19 11.38 -15.58
N PRO A 176 -10.79 10.82 -14.51
CA PRO A 176 -10.72 11.43 -13.18
C PRO A 176 -9.26 11.70 -12.81
N LEU A 177 -8.94 12.94 -12.44
CA LEU A 177 -7.57 13.36 -12.19
C LEU A 177 -7.00 12.66 -10.96
N LEU A 178 -5.73 12.23 -11.07
CA LEU A 178 -4.95 11.84 -9.90
C LEU A 178 -4.78 13.05 -8.99
N SER A 179 -4.84 12.82 -7.68
CA SER A 179 -4.63 13.87 -6.71
C SER A 179 -3.22 14.46 -6.83
N THR A 180 -3.13 15.78 -6.72
CA THR A 180 -1.85 16.50 -6.62
C THR A 180 -1.01 15.95 -5.48
N HIS A 181 -1.66 15.66 -4.35
CA HIS A 181 -1.06 15.03 -3.19
C HIS A 181 -0.36 13.69 -3.53
N PHE A 182 -1.06 12.77 -4.20
CA PHE A 182 -0.50 11.48 -4.61
C PHE A 182 0.67 11.67 -5.59
N THR A 183 0.47 12.48 -6.64
CA THR A 183 1.47 12.65 -7.70
C THR A 183 2.74 13.33 -7.20
N GLU A 184 2.63 14.40 -6.42
CA GLU A 184 3.77 15.13 -5.86
C GLU A 184 4.56 14.29 -4.85
N LYS A 185 3.87 13.60 -3.95
CA LYS A 185 4.54 12.78 -2.93
C LYS A 185 5.22 11.56 -3.54
N THR A 186 4.59 10.90 -4.52
CA THR A 186 5.23 9.77 -5.24
C THR A 186 6.46 10.25 -6.04
N LYS A 187 6.35 11.41 -6.71
CA LYS A 187 7.48 12.03 -7.42
C LYS A 187 8.62 12.41 -6.46
N LYS A 188 8.28 12.97 -5.30
CA LYS A 188 9.25 13.28 -4.24
C LYS A 188 9.93 12.01 -3.73
N GLN A 189 9.18 10.92 -3.53
CA GLN A 189 9.73 9.64 -3.07
C GLN A 189 10.71 9.03 -4.09
N TYR A 190 10.47 9.24 -5.39
CA TYR A 190 11.41 8.79 -6.42
C TYR A 190 12.69 9.63 -6.48
N VAL A 191 12.57 10.96 -6.42
CA VAL A 191 13.73 11.87 -6.56
C VAL A 191 14.55 11.97 -5.27
N GLN A 192 13.87 12.05 -4.13
CA GLN A 192 14.46 12.18 -2.80
C GLN A 192 14.07 10.96 -1.97
N PHE A 193 14.62 9.81 -2.35
CA PHE A 193 14.28 8.52 -1.76
C PHE A 193 14.86 8.30 -0.35
N TYR A 194 15.72 9.18 0.16
CA TYR A 194 16.25 9.12 1.52
C TYR A 194 16.15 10.47 2.24
N GLN A 195 16.11 10.42 3.57
CA GLN A 195 16.07 11.58 4.46
C GLN A 195 17.38 11.72 5.25
N SER A 196 17.58 12.88 5.88
CA SER A 196 18.70 13.07 6.81
C SER A 196 18.60 12.08 7.98
N GLY A 197 19.68 11.33 8.22
CA GLY A 197 19.75 10.28 9.24
C GLY A 197 19.50 8.85 8.71
N ASP A 198 19.07 8.69 7.46
CA ASP A 198 18.95 7.36 6.84
C ASP A 198 20.33 6.76 6.51
N SER A 199 20.39 5.43 6.55
CA SER A 199 21.61 4.69 6.24
C SER A 199 21.70 4.46 4.74
N VAL A 200 22.52 5.23 4.04
CA VAL A 200 22.74 5.09 2.59
C VAL A 200 23.94 4.20 2.32
N VAL A 201 23.71 3.07 1.65
CA VAL A 201 24.72 2.04 1.36
C VAL A 201 24.88 1.93 -0.16
N SER A 202 26.12 2.02 -0.65
CA SER A 202 26.42 1.72 -2.05
C SER A 202 26.47 0.21 -2.26
N LEU A 203 25.56 -0.30 -3.09
CA LEU A 203 25.50 -1.70 -3.49
C LEU A 203 26.71 -2.16 -4.30
N ASP A 204 27.33 -1.23 -5.00
CA ASP A 204 28.51 -1.48 -5.83
C ASP A 204 29.73 -1.84 -4.96
N ILE A 205 29.65 -1.58 -3.65
CA ILE A 205 30.72 -1.82 -2.67
C ILE A 205 30.31 -2.89 -1.64
N TYR A 206 29.07 -2.83 -1.17
CA TYR A 206 28.55 -3.71 -0.13
C TYR A 206 27.31 -4.45 -0.62
N PRO A 207 27.43 -5.75 -0.96
CA PRO A 207 26.28 -6.55 -1.36
C PRO A 207 25.31 -6.73 -0.20
N TYR A 208 24.07 -7.08 -0.53
CA TYR A 208 23.06 -7.40 0.48
C TYR A 208 23.51 -8.60 1.33
N PRO A 209 23.16 -8.62 2.63
CA PRO A 209 23.24 -9.86 3.40
C PRO A 209 22.17 -10.86 2.91
N ASP A 210 22.36 -12.14 3.25
CA ASP A 210 21.38 -13.21 2.97
C ASP A 210 20.01 -12.92 3.59
N SER A 211 20.00 -12.23 4.74
CA SER A 211 18.77 -11.77 5.39
C SER A 211 18.96 -10.43 6.07
N LEU A 212 18.00 -9.53 5.86
CA LEU A 212 17.93 -8.23 6.53
C LEU A 212 16.48 -7.92 6.90
N SER A 213 16.28 -7.49 8.14
CA SER A 213 14.99 -6.99 8.61
C SER A 213 15.19 -5.63 9.28
N ASN A 214 14.48 -4.61 8.80
CA ASN A 214 14.51 -3.27 9.38
C ASN A 214 13.09 -2.81 9.73
N SER A 215 12.86 -2.46 11.00
CA SER A 215 11.54 -1.98 11.44
C SER A 215 11.30 -0.54 11.00
N PHE A 216 10.04 -0.18 10.74
CA PHE A 216 9.60 1.18 10.41
C PHE A 216 9.65 2.14 11.62
N THR A 217 10.05 1.66 12.80
CA THR A 217 10.43 2.54 13.92
C THR A 217 11.87 3.04 13.82
N HIS A 218 12.70 2.44 12.97
CA HIS A 218 14.08 2.82 12.74
C HIS A 218 14.23 3.63 11.44
N HIS A 219 15.37 4.31 11.32
CA HIS A 219 15.76 4.99 10.09
C HIS A 219 15.82 4.03 8.90
N THR A 220 15.54 4.55 7.71
CA THR A 220 15.45 3.74 6.49
C THR A 220 16.83 3.28 6.09
N ILE A 221 16.95 2.02 5.66
CA ILE A 221 18.16 1.51 5.01
C ILE A 221 17.97 1.65 3.51
N CYS A 222 18.79 2.48 2.88
CA CYS A 222 18.70 2.83 1.47
C CYS A 222 19.91 2.25 0.73
N TYR A 223 19.69 1.20 -0.04
CA TYR A 223 20.67 0.66 -0.97
C TYR A 223 20.59 1.40 -2.31
N GLN A 224 21.72 1.90 -2.80
CA GLN A 224 21.79 2.59 -4.10
C GLN A 224 22.88 1.99 -5.00
N SER A 225 22.59 1.89 -6.30
CA SER A 225 23.54 1.44 -7.33
C SER A 225 23.40 2.27 -8.60
N THR A 226 24.54 2.55 -9.23
CA THR A 226 24.59 3.15 -10.58
C THR A 226 24.42 2.11 -11.70
N GLN A 227 24.45 0.83 -11.35
CA GLN A 227 24.38 -0.31 -12.27
C GLN A 227 23.04 -1.04 -12.17
N PRO A 228 22.73 -1.93 -13.15
CA PRO A 228 21.61 -2.82 -13.04
C PRO A 228 21.75 -3.70 -11.79
N VAL A 229 20.68 -3.80 -11.03
CA VAL A 229 20.63 -4.57 -9.78
C VAL A 229 19.89 -5.87 -10.04
N TYR A 230 20.52 -6.99 -9.68
CA TYR A 230 19.90 -8.31 -9.65
C TYR A 230 19.74 -8.74 -8.19
N ILE A 231 18.51 -9.01 -7.77
CA ILE A 231 18.21 -9.41 -6.38
C ILE A 231 17.85 -10.89 -6.39
N GLU A 232 18.74 -11.68 -5.82
CA GLU A 232 18.61 -13.14 -5.72
C GLU A 232 19.08 -13.63 -4.35
N ASN A 233 18.54 -14.79 -3.94
CA ASN A 233 18.99 -15.53 -2.76
C ASN A 233 19.04 -14.72 -1.45
N THR A 234 18.18 -13.69 -1.32
CA THR A 234 18.12 -12.83 -0.14
C THR A 234 16.69 -12.67 0.39
N THR A 235 16.57 -12.47 1.70
CA THR A 235 15.31 -12.17 2.39
C THR A 235 15.36 -10.78 3.01
N LEU A 236 14.59 -9.85 2.45
CA LEU A 236 14.54 -8.45 2.87
C LEU A 236 13.15 -8.11 3.41
N ASN A 237 13.11 -7.56 4.62
CA ASN A 237 11.86 -7.25 5.31
C ASN A 237 11.86 -5.84 5.90
N GLY A 238 10.82 -5.07 5.59
CA GLY A 238 10.48 -3.83 6.29
C GLY A 238 11.03 -2.56 5.63
N ASN A 239 11.46 -1.59 6.45
CA ASN A 239 11.83 -0.24 6.06
C ASN A 239 13.16 -0.17 5.29
N ILE A 240 13.14 -0.72 4.07
CA ILE A 240 14.29 -0.87 3.18
C ILE A 240 13.91 -0.31 1.81
N ILE A 241 14.80 0.51 1.25
CA ILE A 241 14.69 1.04 -0.11
C ILE A 241 15.84 0.48 -0.93
N ILE A 242 15.54 0.00 -2.12
CA ILE A 242 16.54 -0.43 -3.10
C ILE A 242 16.36 0.41 -4.35
N GLN A 243 17.40 1.16 -4.69
CA GLN A 243 17.42 2.09 -5.80
C GLN A 243 18.51 1.73 -6.81
N SER A 244 18.14 1.72 -8.09
CA SER A 244 19.07 1.60 -9.21
C SER A 244 18.83 2.73 -10.21
N GLU A 245 19.91 3.31 -10.74
CA GLU A 245 19.82 4.28 -11.84
C GLU A 245 19.43 3.65 -13.18
N LYS A 246 19.51 2.31 -13.32
CA LYS A 246 19.25 1.60 -14.58
C LYS A 246 18.04 0.68 -14.48
N SER A 247 18.17 -0.42 -13.74
CA SER A 247 17.11 -1.42 -13.63
C SER A 247 17.24 -2.28 -12.38
N ILE A 248 16.12 -2.83 -11.92
CA ILE A 248 16.08 -3.85 -10.86
C ILE A 248 15.41 -5.09 -11.45
N THR A 249 16.05 -6.26 -11.29
CA THR A 249 15.47 -7.56 -11.60
C THR A 249 15.36 -8.38 -10.33
N LEU A 250 14.17 -8.90 -10.05
CA LEU A 250 13.86 -9.73 -8.91
C LEU A 250 13.81 -11.20 -9.34
N ALA A 251 14.75 -11.99 -8.83
CA ALA A 251 14.79 -13.42 -9.08
C ALA A 251 13.74 -14.16 -8.25
N GLN A 252 13.31 -15.33 -8.73
CA GLN A 252 12.39 -16.23 -8.01
C GLN A 252 12.86 -16.55 -6.58
N THR A 253 14.17 -16.63 -6.36
CA THR A 253 14.77 -17.02 -5.07
C THR A 253 14.74 -15.90 -4.03
N SER A 254 14.43 -14.66 -4.42
CA SER A 254 14.37 -13.52 -3.51
C SER A 254 13.04 -13.43 -2.78
N LYS A 255 13.06 -13.05 -1.49
CA LYS A 255 11.87 -12.86 -0.66
C LYS A 255 11.84 -11.45 -0.12
N LEU A 256 10.94 -10.62 -0.64
CA LEU A 256 10.80 -9.22 -0.24
C LEU A 256 9.44 -8.99 0.41
N THR A 257 9.44 -8.35 1.58
CA THR A 257 8.22 -7.97 2.32
C THR A 257 8.33 -6.51 2.75
N ASP A 258 7.32 -5.70 2.38
CA ASP A 258 7.26 -4.27 2.67
C ASP A 258 8.44 -3.43 2.12
N VAL A 259 9.20 -3.96 1.15
CA VAL A 259 10.35 -3.27 0.54
C VAL A 259 9.90 -2.33 -0.58
N LEU A 260 10.56 -1.17 -0.68
CA LEU A 260 10.36 -0.22 -1.76
C LEU A 260 11.48 -0.32 -2.81
N LEU A 261 11.10 -0.48 -4.07
CA LEU A 261 12.00 -0.62 -5.21
C LEU A 261 11.87 0.60 -6.13
N ILE A 262 13.00 1.22 -6.48
CA ILE A 262 13.06 2.44 -7.27
C ILE A 262 14.05 2.29 -8.41
N ALA A 263 13.58 2.22 -9.66
CA ALA A 263 14.44 2.20 -10.83
C ALA A 263 13.65 2.54 -12.10
N PRO A 264 14.29 3.05 -13.18
CA PRO A 264 13.60 3.30 -14.44
C PRO A 264 12.86 2.07 -14.99
N GLN A 265 13.47 0.88 -14.87
CA GLN A 265 12.92 -0.39 -15.33
C GLN A 265 12.95 -1.43 -14.21
N ILE A 266 11.81 -2.09 -13.95
CA ILE A 266 11.72 -3.12 -12.91
C ILE A 266 11.12 -4.39 -13.49
N LYS A 267 11.82 -5.52 -13.31
CA LYS A 267 11.43 -6.82 -13.82
C LYS A 267 11.28 -7.82 -12.69
N PHE A 268 10.17 -8.53 -12.68
CA PHE A 268 9.96 -9.72 -11.86
C PHE A 268 10.16 -10.95 -12.74
N GLU A 269 11.01 -11.88 -12.31
CA GLU A 269 11.15 -13.17 -12.98
C GLU A 269 9.95 -14.08 -12.71
N ASP A 270 9.89 -15.17 -13.47
CA ASP A 270 8.84 -16.18 -13.34
C ASP A 270 8.79 -16.70 -11.89
N GLU A 271 7.58 -16.97 -11.39
CA GLU A 271 7.32 -17.57 -10.08
C GLU A 271 7.77 -16.73 -8.87
N PHE A 272 8.15 -15.45 -9.05
CA PHE A 272 8.45 -14.55 -7.94
C PHE A 272 7.23 -14.39 -7.01
N THR A 273 7.46 -14.45 -5.70
CA THR A 273 6.43 -14.21 -4.67
C THR A 273 6.91 -13.20 -3.63
N GLY A 274 6.12 -12.15 -3.38
CA GLY A 274 6.49 -11.14 -2.39
C GLY A 274 5.40 -10.11 -2.11
N ASN A 275 5.69 -9.19 -1.20
CA ASN A 275 4.87 -8.00 -0.94
C ASN A 275 5.78 -6.78 -1.10
N VAL A 276 5.62 -6.05 -2.20
CA VAL A 276 6.54 -4.97 -2.58
C VAL A 276 5.82 -3.74 -3.09
N HIS A 277 6.51 -2.62 -2.93
CA HIS A 277 6.14 -1.35 -3.50
C HIS A 277 7.17 -0.97 -4.57
N VAL A 278 6.69 -0.59 -5.75
CA VAL A 278 7.53 -0.35 -6.93
C VAL A 278 7.22 1.03 -7.47
N LEU A 279 8.28 1.83 -7.62
CA LEU A 279 8.25 3.12 -8.30
C LEU A 279 9.21 3.07 -9.49
N ALA A 280 8.66 3.10 -10.69
CA ALA A 280 9.42 3.11 -11.92
C ALA A 280 9.15 4.37 -12.76
N LYS A 281 9.94 4.57 -13.82
CA LYS A 281 9.75 5.70 -14.75
C LYS A 281 9.41 5.26 -16.17
N ASP A 282 9.98 4.15 -16.63
CA ASP A 282 9.81 3.68 -18.01
C ASP A 282 8.93 2.43 -18.08
N SER A 283 9.30 1.36 -17.36
CA SER A 283 8.56 0.09 -17.48
C SER A 283 8.60 -0.78 -16.23
N ILE A 284 7.52 -1.53 -16.05
CA ILE A 284 7.41 -2.60 -15.06
C ILE A 284 6.94 -3.86 -15.79
N CYS A 285 7.67 -4.97 -15.65
CA CYS A 285 7.35 -6.22 -16.31
C CYS A 285 7.32 -7.37 -15.31
N THR A 286 6.28 -8.19 -15.34
CA THR A 286 6.25 -9.45 -14.59
C THR A 286 6.37 -10.65 -15.52
N GLY A 287 7.09 -11.67 -15.05
CA GLY A 287 7.11 -13.00 -15.64
C GLY A 287 5.76 -13.72 -15.49
N LYS A 288 5.79 -15.04 -15.62
CA LYS A 288 4.65 -15.93 -15.41
C LYS A 288 4.54 -16.37 -13.96
N LYS A 289 3.33 -16.66 -13.48
CA LYS A 289 3.07 -17.20 -12.14
C LYS A 289 3.63 -16.35 -10.99
N VAL A 290 3.80 -15.06 -11.21
CA VAL A 290 4.21 -14.08 -10.20
C VAL A 290 3.05 -13.81 -9.24
N GLN A 291 3.34 -13.85 -7.94
CA GLN A 291 2.40 -13.56 -6.88
C GLN A 291 2.83 -12.33 -6.08
N LEU A 292 2.10 -11.22 -6.25
CA LEU A 292 2.27 -10.00 -5.46
C LEU A 292 1.16 -9.93 -4.40
N ASN A 293 1.54 -10.06 -3.13
CA ASN A 293 0.64 -10.12 -1.99
C ASN A 293 0.18 -8.73 -1.54
N TYR A 294 -1.04 -8.63 -1.03
CA TYR A 294 -1.60 -7.39 -0.51
C TYR A 294 -0.86 -6.91 0.75
N PRO A 295 -0.55 -5.60 0.89
CA PRO A 295 -0.75 -4.52 -0.08
C PRO A 295 0.49 -4.32 -0.97
N SER A 296 0.45 -4.69 -2.25
CA SER A 296 1.52 -4.34 -3.21
C SER A 296 1.15 -3.11 -4.05
N SER A 297 2.14 -2.42 -4.62
CA SER A 297 1.87 -1.33 -5.58
C SER A 297 2.90 -1.29 -6.70
N LEU A 298 2.43 -1.25 -7.94
CA LEU A 298 3.21 -1.04 -9.15
C LEU A 298 2.89 0.34 -9.71
N VAL A 299 3.82 1.29 -9.58
CA VAL A 299 3.59 2.67 -10.00
C VAL A 299 4.66 3.10 -10.98
N ILE A 300 4.25 3.57 -12.16
CA ILE A 300 5.11 4.35 -13.04
C ILE A 300 4.83 5.83 -12.81
N ILE A 301 5.88 6.58 -12.51
CA ILE A 301 5.82 8.01 -12.25
C ILE A 301 6.19 8.78 -13.51
N GLU A 302 5.30 9.69 -13.92
CA GLU A 302 5.47 10.76 -14.90
C GLU A 302 6.74 10.66 -15.76
N ASN A 303 6.62 9.98 -16.90
CA ASN A 303 7.70 9.89 -17.87
C ASN A 303 7.68 11.12 -18.79
N LEU A 304 8.80 11.86 -18.87
CA LEU A 304 8.96 12.98 -19.81
C LEU A 304 8.71 12.57 -21.28
N LYS A 305 8.92 11.29 -21.62
CA LYS A 305 8.69 10.76 -22.96
C LYS A 305 7.24 10.30 -23.19
N ASN A 306 6.42 10.21 -22.13
CA ASN A 306 5.06 9.65 -22.16
C ASN A 306 4.94 8.26 -22.82
N GLU A 307 6.02 7.48 -22.80
CA GLU A 307 6.09 6.09 -23.26
C GLU A 307 6.32 5.20 -22.03
N ALA A 308 5.25 4.93 -21.29
CA ALA A 308 5.27 4.10 -20.09
C ALA A 308 4.51 2.79 -20.32
N SER A 309 5.03 1.67 -19.82
CA SER A 309 4.33 0.39 -19.96
C SER A 309 4.42 -0.48 -18.72
N ILE A 310 3.30 -1.06 -18.33
CA ILE A 310 3.25 -2.12 -17.32
C ILE A 310 2.77 -3.39 -18.02
N SER A 311 3.62 -4.41 -18.07
CA SER A 311 3.33 -5.69 -18.71
C SER A 311 3.24 -6.78 -17.66
N ILE A 312 2.04 -7.32 -17.46
CA ILE A 312 1.76 -8.41 -16.54
C ILE A 312 1.65 -9.71 -17.33
N GLY A 313 2.58 -10.64 -17.10
CA GLY A 313 2.60 -11.97 -17.72
C GLY A 313 1.42 -12.86 -17.31
N LYS A 314 1.42 -14.10 -17.81
CA LYS A 314 0.33 -15.08 -17.62
C LYS A 314 0.30 -15.69 -16.23
N GLU A 315 -0.88 -16.17 -15.83
CA GLU A 315 -1.10 -16.93 -14.57
C GLU A 315 -0.68 -16.16 -13.30
N ASN A 316 -0.66 -14.82 -13.37
CA ASN A 316 -0.21 -13.99 -12.26
C ASN A 316 -1.33 -13.74 -11.25
N LYS A 317 -0.96 -13.50 -9.99
CA LYS A 317 -1.88 -13.06 -8.93
C LYS A 317 -1.34 -11.78 -8.30
N ILE A 318 -1.98 -10.67 -8.57
CA ILE A 318 -1.53 -9.36 -8.09
C ILE A 318 -2.60 -8.76 -7.19
N SER A 319 -2.29 -8.59 -5.91
CA SER A 319 -3.17 -7.96 -4.93
C SER A 319 -2.60 -6.61 -4.51
N GLY A 320 -3.19 -5.53 -5.03
CA GLY A 320 -2.61 -4.22 -4.88
C GLY A 320 -3.07 -3.20 -5.92
N MET A 321 -2.16 -2.32 -6.30
CA MET A 321 -2.45 -1.22 -7.21
C MET A 321 -1.51 -1.22 -8.41
N ILE A 322 -2.03 -0.89 -9.58
CA ILE A 322 -1.27 -0.78 -10.82
C ILE A 322 -1.56 0.59 -11.44
N ILE A 323 -0.58 1.48 -11.43
CA ILE A 323 -0.79 2.90 -11.72
C ILE A 323 0.26 3.38 -12.71
N ILE A 324 -0.17 4.08 -13.75
CA ILE A 324 0.69 4.97 -14.53
C ILE A 324 0.25 6.40 -14.19
N SER A 325 1.10 7.16 -13.50
CA SER A 325 0.82 8.57 -13.23
C SER A 325 1.34 9.41 -14.40
N GLY A 326 0.41 9.93 -15.18
CA GLY A 326 0.69 10.74 -16.37
C GLY A 326 -0.55 11.51 -16.78
N LYS A 327 -0.38 12.45 -17.71
CA LYS A 327 -1.49 13.19 -18.30
C LYS A 327 -2.04 12.42 -19.48
N THR A 328 -3.35 12.42 -19.67
CA THR A 328 -3.99 11.86 -20.86
C THR A 328 -3.70 12.74 -22.08
N GLU A 329 -2.95 12.25 -23.08
CA GLU A 329 -2.82 12.94 -24.37
C GLU A 329 -3.04 12.01 -25.58
N PRO A 330 -3.59 12.53 -26.71
CA PRO A 330 -4.06 11.70 -27.84
C PRO A 330 -2.97 10.89 -28.56
N LYS A 331 -1.70 11.25 -28.40
CA LYS A 331 -0.55 10.61 -29.08
C LYS A 331 0.21 9.61 -28.21
N GLN A 332 -0.27 9.34 -27.00
CA GLN A 332 0.51 8.62 -26.00
C GLN A 332 0.44 7.10 -26.15
N LYS A 333 1.56 6.45 -25.80
CA LYS A 333 1.75 5.00 -25.86
C LYS A 333 1.65 4.34 -24.48
N GLN A 334 1.03 5.01 -23.51
CA GLN A 334 0.85 4.45 -22.18
C GLN A 334 -0.04 3.21 -22.28
N LEU A 335 0.50 2.07 -21.83
CA LEU A 335 -0.15 0.78 -21.95
C LEU A 335 0.03 -0.04 -20.68
N ILE A 336 -1.08 -0.50 -20.12
CA ILE A 336 -1.08 -1.61 -19.17
C ILE A 336 -1.57 -2.85 -19.91
N SER A 337 -0.72 -3.87 -20.04
CA SER A 337 -1.05 -5.15 -20.65
C SER A 337 -1.12 -6.23 -19.60
N ILE A 338 -2.22 -6.96 -19.56
CA ILE A 338 -2.46 -8.07 -18.63
C ILE A 338 -2.82 -9.28 -19.47
N GLU A 339 -2.05 -10.35 -19.33
CA GLU A 339 -2.22 -11.58 -20.11
C GLU A 339 -3.11 -12.62 -19.42
N ASP A 340 -3.50 -13.64 -20.18
CA ASP A 340 -4.47 -14.66 -19.80
C ASP A 340 -4.20 -15.34 -18.44
N GLU A 341 -5.28 -15.84 -17.83
CA GLU A 341 -5.27 -16.55 -16.54
C GLU A 341 -4.71 -15.73 -15.36
N THR A 342 -4.56 -14.43 -15.55
CA THR A 342 -4.14 -13.49 -14.50
C THR A 342 -5.33 -13.01 -13.68
N GLU A 343 -5.12 -12.90 -12.38
CA GLU A 343 -6.06 -12.33 -11.41
C GLU A 343 -5.47 -11.09 -10.76
N ILE A 344 -6.18 -9.97 -10.84
CA ILE A 344 -5.83 -8.72 -10.20
C ILE A 344 -6.89 -8.39 -9.17
N SER A 345 -6.50 -8.29 -7.91
CA SER A 345 -7.32 -7.79 -6.82
C SER A 345 -6.88 -6.37 -6.49
N GLY A 346 -7.70 -5.36 -6.82
CA GLY A 346 -7.44 -3.95 -6.49
C GLY A 346 -7.65 -2.97 -7.65
N ARG A 347 -6.81 -1.94 -7.76
CA ARG A 347 -7.07 -0.79 -8.66
C ARG A 347 -6.06 -0.66 -9.78
N ILE A 348 -6.57 -0.40 -10.97
CA ILE A 348 -5.80 -0.06 -12.16
C ILE A 348 -6.11 1.38 -12.56
N TYR A 349 -5.08 2.20 -12.76
CA TYR A 349 -5.21 3.56 -13.29
C TYR A 349 -4.22 3.77 -14.43
N CYS A 350 -4.73 4.07 -15.63
CA CYS A 350 -3.92 4.28 -16.83
C CYS A 350 -4.48 5.45 -17.66
N PRO A 351 -3.76 6.57 -17.80
CA PRO A 351 -4.10 7.67 -18.72
C PRO A 351 -3.85 7.31 -20.20
N GLY A 352 -4.15 6.06 -20.58
CA GLY A 352 -3.91 5.50 -21.91
C GLY A 352 -4.70 4.21 -22.11
N PHE A 353 -4.08 3.22 -22.74
CA PHE A 353 -4.72 1.97 -23.11
C PHE A 353 -4.55 0.89 -22.04
N VAL A 354 -5.60 0.11 -21.81
CA VAL A 354 -5.53 -1.10 -20.99
C VAL A 354 -5.91 -2.31 -21.84
N GLN A 355 -4.99 -3.26 -21.99
CA GLN A 355 -5.31 -4.60 -22.44
C GLN A 355 -5.53 -5.48 -21.22
N LEU A 356 -6.76 -5.91 -21.02
CA LEU A 356 -7.15 -6.78 -19.92
C LEU A 356 -7.53 -8.14 -20.50
N LYS A 357 -6.73 -9.17 -20.20
CA LYS A 357 -7.09 -10.58 -20.37
C LYS A 357 -7.08 -11.23 -18.99
N GLY A 358 -8.12 -11.99 -18.64
CA GLY A 358 -8.27 -12.57 -17.30
C GLY A 358 -9.26 -11.81 -16.41
N LYS A 359 -8.98 -11.78 -15.10
CA LYS A 359 -9.93 -11.37 -14.06
C LYS A 359 -9.43 -10.16 -13.28
N LEU A 360 -10.31 -9.17 -13.14
CA LEU A 360 -10.12 -7.99 -12.30
C LEU A 360 -11.18 -7.98 -11.20
N PHE A 361 -10.77 -8.29 -9.98
CA PHE A 361 -11.54 -8.07 -8.77
C PHE A 361 -11.20 -6.68 -8.22
N GLY A 362 -11.85 -5.66 -8.77
CA GLY A 362 -11.64 -4.27 -8.35
C GLY A 362 -12.03 -3.27 -9.44
N SER A 363 -11.28 -2.17 -9.53
CA SER A 363 -11.64 -1.04 -10.39
C SER A 363 -10.57 -0.72 -11.43
N VAL A 364 -10.97 -0.37 -12.66
CA VAL A 364 -10.07 0.10 -13.71
C VAL A 364 -10.48 1.47 -14.24
N TYR A 365 -9.53 2.40 -14.30
CA TYR A 365 -9.69 3.73 -14.87
C TYR A 365 -8.77 3.83 -16.07
N CYS A 366 -9.33 3.94 -17.27
CA CYS A 366 -8.54 4.05 -18.49
C CYS A 366 -9.12 5.00 -19.53
N THR A 367 -8.29 5.41 -20.48
CA THR A 367 -8.75 6.16 -21.64
C THR A 367 -9.55 5.26 -22.58
N SER A 368 -9.04 4.06 -22.85
CA SER A 368 -9.69 3.08 -23.71
C SER A 368 -9.18 1.68 -23.40
N PHE A 369 -10.02 0.67 -23.59
CA PHE A 369 -9.55 -0.72 -23.63
C PHE A 369 -8.93 -1.02 -24.99
N THR A 370 -7.98 -1.95 -25.03
CA THR A 370 -7.44 -2.47 -26.29
C THR A 370 -7.31 -3.98 -26.24
N LEU A 371 -7.54 -4.63 -27.37
CA LEU A 371 -7.35 -6.06 -27.55
C LEU A 371 -6.40 -6.28 -28.72
N LYS A 372 -5.15 -6.64 -28.40
CA LYS A 372 -4.19 -7.09 -29.40
C LYS A 372 -4.32 -8.60 -29.61
N THR A 373 -4.64 -8.97 -30.84
CA THR A 373 -4.68 -10.36 -31.32
C THR A 373 -3.51 -10.58 -32.29
N SER A 374 -3.33 -11.82 -32.75
CA SER A 374 -2.33 -12.14 -33.78
C SER A 374 -2.57 -11.43 -35.12
N PHE A 375 -3.81 -11.03 -35.41
CA PHE A 375 -4.21 -10.50 -36.72
C PHE A 375 -4.46 -8.98 -36.72
N SER A 376 -4.94 -8.44 -35.62
CA SER A 376 -5.29 -7.02 -35.52
C SER A 376 -5.34 -6.52 -34.08
N THR A 377 -5.32 -5.19 -33.93
CA THR A 377 -5.59 -4.51 -32.67
C THR A 377 -6.98 -3.90 -32.73
N TYR A 378 -7.81 -4.26 -31.76
CA TYR A 378 -9.17 -3.74 -31.61
C TYR A 378 -9.21 -2.75 -30.45
N GLU A 379 -9.97 -1.67 -30.62
CA GLU A 379 -10.16 -0.63 -29.59
C GLU A 379 -11.53 -0.80 -28.93
N ASN A 380 -11.56 -0.67 -27.60
CA ASN A 380 -12.73 -0.90 -26.74
C ASN A 380 -13.28 -2.34 -26.79
N TYR A 381 -12.45 -3.36 -27.06
CA TYR A 381 -12.85 -4.77 -27.02
C TYR A 381 -12.42 -5.43 -25.72
N LEU A 382 -13.32 -6.18 -25.10
CA LEU A 382 -13.08 -7.04 -23.94
C LEU A 382 -13.40 -8.50 -24.30
N LEU A 383 -12.37 -9.33 -24.39
CA LEU A 383 -12.47 -10.74 -24.78
C LEU A 383 -12.20 -11.64 -23.56
N ASP A 384 -13.19 -12.47 -23.19
CA ASP A 384 -13.08 -13.44 -22.09
C ASP A 384 -12.64 -12.81 -20.74
N VAL A 385 -13.11 -11.59 -20.47
CA VAL A 385 -12.73 -10.78 -19.30
C VAL A 385 -13.77 -10.87 -18.19
N GLU A 386 -13.33 -10.95 -16.94
CA GLU A 386 -14.20 -10.75 -15.77
C GLU A 386 -13.81 -9.48 -15.02
N ILE A 387 -14.73 -8.51 -14.89
CA ILE A 387 -14.57 -7.35 -14.00
C ILE A 387 -15.64 -7.43 -12.92
N ASN A 388 -15.22 -7.66 -11.67
CA ASN A 388 -16.12 -7.89 -10.56
C ASN A 388 -15.55 -7.42 -9.21
N PRO A 389 -15.63 -6.11 -8.88
CA PRO A 389 -15.20 -5.59 -7.59
C PRO A 389 -16.03 -6.12 -6.40
N LEU A 390 -17.20 -6.72 -6.64
CA LEU A 390 -18.09 -7.20 -5.57
C LEU A 390 -17.57 -8.47 -4.88
N VAL A 391 -16.56 -9.13 -5.47
CA VAL A 391 -15.88 -10.29 -4.88
C VAL A 391 -14.87 -9.87 -3.82
N LEU A 392 -14.34 -8.65 -3.89
CA LEU A 392 -13.41 -8.14 -2.90
C LEU A 392 -14.10 -8.03 -1.53
N SER A 393 -13.32 -8.25 -0.47
CA SER A 393 -13.76 -8.00 0.89
C SER A 393 -14.28 -6.55 1.03
N PRO A 394 -15.40 -6.32 1.74
CA PRO A 394 -15.85 -4.97 2.10
C PRO A 394 -14.82 -4.17 2.91
N HIS A 395 -13.82 -4.86 3.49
CA HIS A 395 -12.70 -4.27 4.22
C HIS A 395 -11.45 -4.06 3.37
N TYR A 396 -11.50 -4.33 2.06
CA TYR A 396 -10.38 -4.07 1.17
C TYR A 396 -10.15 -2.56 1.02
N LEU A 397 -8.92 -2.13 1.29
CA LEU A 397 -8.52 -0.72 1.25
C LEU A 397 -7.54 -0.47 0.11
N THR A 398 -7.53 0.75 -0.40
CA THR A 398 -6.67 1.24 -1.49
C THR A 398 -6.00 2.55 -1.12
N ALA A 399 -4.96 2.95 -1.85
CA ALA A 399 -4.48 4.32 -1.72
C ALA A 399 -5.50 5.35 -2.25
N PRO A 400 -5.50 6.58 -1.70
CA PRO A 400 -6.25 7.74 -2.19
C PRO A 400 -5.66 8.23 -3.52
N LEU A 401 -6.26 7.82 -4.64
CA LEU A 401 -5.72 8.14 -5.96
C LEU A 401 -6.29 9.42 -6.53
N LEU A 402 -7.59 9.66 -6.37
CA LEU A 402 -8.31 10.70 -7.10
C LEU A 402 -8.54 11.93 -6.23
N GLU A 403 -8.59 13.13 -6.83
CA GLU A 403 -8.80 14.40 -6.08
C GLU A 403 -10.07 14.43 -5.22
N ASN A 404 -11.11 13.72 -5.65
CA ASN A 404 -12.41 13.70 -4.99
C ASN A 404 -12.53 12.65 -3.88
N GLU A 405 -11.48 11.86 -3.62
CA GLU A 405 -11.45 10.81 -2.61
C GLU A 405 -11.09 11.38 -1.23
N LYS A 406 -11.98 12.18 -0.64
CA LYS A 406 -11.83 12.76 0.70
C LYS A 406 -12.35 11.83 1.80
N GLU A 407 -11.96 10.56 1.76
CA GLU A 407 -12.37 9.58 2.78
C GLU A 407 -11.39 9.49 3.95
N MET A 408 -11.89 9.06 5.11
CA MET A 408 -11.07 8.79 6.29
C MET A 408 -10.10 7.63 6.04
N TYR A 409 -8.82 7.83 6.35
CA TYR A 409 -7.84 6.76 6.26
C TYR A 409 -8.18 5.65 7.26
N LYS A 410 -8.01 4.43 6.78
CA LYS A 410 -8.11 3.20 7.55
C LYS A 410 -6.80 2.45 7.41
N ILE A 411 -6.51 1.64 8.43
CA ILE A 411 -5.28 0.88 8.52
C ILE A 411 -5.35 -0.31 7.56
N VAL A 412 -4.47 -0.30 6.56
CA VAL A 412 -4.26 -1.40 5.61
C VAL A 412 -3.46 -2.51 6.28
N LYS A 413 -2.34 -2.12 6.91
CA LYS A 413 -1.37 -3.04 7.51
C LYS A 413 -0.60 -2.34 8.61
N TRP A 414 -0.43 -3.01 9.75
CA TRP A 414 0.52 -2.60 10.77
C TRP A 414 1.94 -2.90 10.31
N MET A 415 2.81 -1.90 10.40
CA MET A 415 4.20 -2.07 9.98
C MET A 415 5.07 -2.51 11.17
N PRO A 416 5.97 -3.48 10.96
CA PRO A 416 6.85 -4.00 12.00
C PRO A 416 7.88 -2.97 12.46
#